data_AF-A0A4V2RYA7-F1
#
_entry.id   AF-A0A4V2RYA7-F1
#
_cell.length_a   1.000
_cell.length_b   1.000
_cell.length_c   1.000
_cell.angle_alpha   90.00
_cell.angle_beta   90.00
_cell.angle_gamma   90.00
#
_symmetry.space_group_name_H-M   'P 1'
#
loop_
_entity.id
_entity.type
_entity.pdbx_description
1 polymer ?
#
loop_
_entity_poly.entity_id
_entity_poly.type
_entity_poly.pdbx_seq_one_letter_code
_entity_poly.pdbx_strand_id
1 'polypeptide(L)'
;MDEAKTLNLHLAFVCESAGKRKPNNIILQLSILSFQEGHQAPVLDFQHFIAEAAHYVMALNFQQEFDLLYIDLNSKPEGKEGIAGLKFIRDAKKTMHPKIYDHLALIDISSVCAATIHQYGKEIIKIEKSNFPSDAAMMVTKGCGEDYVLFSKHLLPVSRHFLLRPMHTQWNTILKAFDFFLMDGVWEAVIFVAEFLAENKSMESISHAQLLEGLSKNDFYPMLCAAMENFQSQRYPLNKKGLELHI
;
A
#
# COMPACT_ATOMS: atom_id res chain seq x y z
N MET A 1 42.14 9.22 12.69
CA MET A 1 41.97 9.42 11.23
C MET A 1 41.65 8.06 10.63
N ASP A 2 40.43 7.73 10.24
CA ASP A 2 39.14 8.43 10.30
C ASP A 2 38.06 7.35 10.44
N GLU A 3 37.19 7.54 11.42
CA GLU A 3 36.02 6.68 11.67
C GLU A 3 34.94 6.96 10.63
N ALA A 4 34.53 5.90 9.93
CA ALA A 4 33.44 5.90 8.99
C ALA A 4 32.11 6.21 9.71
N LYS A 5 31.52 7.36 9.39
CA LYS A 5 30.16 7.74 9.79
C LYS A 5 29.13 6.82 9.14
N THR A 6 28.71 5.81 9.87
CA THR A 6 27.47 5.06 9.67
C THR A 6 26.27 5.95 10.03
N LEU A 7 25.60 6.51 9.03
CA LEU A 7 24.30 7.16 9.21
C LEU A 7 23.21 6.08 9.31
N ASN A 8 22.97 5.65 10.54
CA ASN A 8 21.82 4.83 10.93
C ASN A 8 20.57 5.72 11.05
N LEU A 9 19.62 5.58 10.13
CA LEU A 9 18.25 6.10 10.28
C LEU A 9 17.48 5.45 11.46
N HIS A 10 18.09 4.47 12.13
CA HIS A 10 17.55 3.83 13.31
C HIS A 10 17.61 4.69 14.60
N LEU A 11 18.45 5.74 14.62
CA LEU A 11 18.76 6.51 15.83
C LEU A 11 17.96 7.81 16.01
N ALA A 12 17.06 8.15 15.09
CA ALA A 12 16.15 9.29 15.25
C ALA A 12 14.89 8.98 16.09
N PHE A 13 14.74 7.75 16.60
CA PHE A 13 13.45 7.25 17.11
C PHE A 13 13.37 6.97 18.61
N VAL A 14 14.23 7.58 19.44
CA VAL A 14 14.10 7.46 20.90
C VAL A 14 14.36 8.79 21.59
N CYS A 15 13.34 9.63 21.71
CA CYS A 15 13.13 10.50 22.87
C CYS A 15 11.79 11.22 22.77
N GLU A 16 10.80 10.77 23.54
CA GLU A 16 9.94 11.68 24.30
C GLU A 16 9.20 10.91 25.40
N SER A 17 9.61 11.13 26.66
CA SER A 17 8.68 11.36 27.77
C SER A 17 9.47 11.77 29.03
N ALA A 18 9.60 13.09 29.19
CA ALA A 18 9.91 13.70 30.46
C ALA A 18 8.67 13.62 31.38
N GLY A 19 8.85 13.19 32.63
CA GLY A 19 7.76 12.94 33.56
C GLY A 19 7.08 14.17 34.17
N LYS A 20 5.94 13.95 34.85
CA LYS A 20 5.50 14.67 36.07
C LYS A 20 4.28 14.03 36.75
N ARG A 21 4.52 13.59 38.00
CA ARG A 21 3.71 13.57 39.24
C ARG A 21 2.16 13.45 39.22
N LYS A 22 1.66 12.46 39.96
CA LYS A 22 0.30 12.39 40.57
C LYS A 22 0.08 13.45 41.65
N PRO A 23 -1.18 13.85 41.88
CA PRO A 23 -1.72 13.80 43.24
C PRO A 23 -3.12 13.17 43.34
N ASN A 24 -3.49 12.88 44.59
CA ASN A 24 -4.56 11.97 45.04
C ASN A 24 -6.00 12.53 44.98
N ASN A 25 -6.93 11.57 44.80
CA ASN A 25 -8.32 11.44 45.25
C ASN A 25 -8.97 12.55 46.10
N ILE A 26 -10.14 13.03 45.63
CA ILE A 26 -11.34 13.26 46.46
C ILE A 26 -12.57 12.75 45.68
N ILE A 27 -13.50 12.15 46.41
CA ILE A 27 -14.59 11.26 46.00
C ILE A 27 -15.95 11.99 45.93
N LEU A 28 -16.87 11.41 45.13
CA LEU A 28 -18.35 11.47 45.14
C LEU A 28 -19.06 12.68 44.50
N GLN A 29 -19.62 12.44 43.31
CA GLN A 29 -21.03 12.76 43.05
C GLN A 29 -21.64 11.70 42.12
N LEU A 30 -22.62 10.97 42.66
CA LEU A 30 -23.54 10.11 41.92
C LEU A 30 -24.33 10.98 40.93
N SER A 31 -24.22 10.70 39.64
CA SER A 31 -25.17 11.18 38.63
C SER A 31 -25.41 10.09 37.61
N ILE A 32 -26.66 9.64 37.65
CA ILE A 32 -27.31 8.63 36.82
C ILE A 32 -27.39 9.20 35.41
N LEU A 33 -26.42 8.91 34.55
CA LEU A 33 -26.50 9.04 33.10
C LEU A 33 -25.44 8.11 32.53
N SER A 34 -25.89 7.00 31.95
CA SER A 34 -25.06 6.09 31.18
C SER A 34 -24.39 6.89 30.05
N PHE A 35 -23.14 7.27 30.23
CA PHE A 35 -22.29 7.52 29.07
C PHE A 35 -22.07 6.15 28.43
N GLN A 36 -22.76 5.93 27.30
CA GLN A 36 -22.21 5.04 26.30
C GLN A 36 -20.79 5.54 26.07
N GLU A 37 -19.79 4.73 26.41
CA GLU A 37 -18.46 4.84 25.84
C GLU A 37 -18.68 4.73 24.33
N GLY A 38 -18.89 5.88 23.70
CA GLY A 38 -18.76 6.03 22.27
C GLY A 38 -17.33 5.61 22.00
N HIS A 39 -17.18 4.36 21.54
CA HIS A 39 -15.99 3.93 20.84
C HIS A 39 -15.85 4.94 19.71
N GLN A 40 -15.00 5.95 19.91
CA GLN A 40 -14.60 6.84 18.84
C GLN A 40 -13.80 5.95 17.91
N ALA A 41 -14.48 5.39 16.91
CA ALA A 41 -13.82 4.74 15.80
C ALA A 41 -12.74 5.70 15.31
N PRO A 42 -11.49 5.25 15.16
CA PRO A 42 -10.43 6.13 14.68
C PRO A 42 -10.90 6.74 13.37
N VAL A 43 -10.86 8.06 13.28
CA VAL A 43 -11.17 8.77 12.03
C VAL A 43 -10.09 8.37 11.03
N LEU A 44 -10.45 7.51 10.09
CA LEU A 44 -9.54 7.04 9.05
C LEU A 44 -9.15 8.22 8.16
N ASP A 45 -7.87 8.58 8.17
CA ASP A 45 -7.29 9.56 7.25
C ASP A 45 -7.38 9.02 5.81
N PHE A 46 -7.72 9.89 4.85
CA PHE A 46 -7.78 9.58 3.43
C PHE A 46 -6.45 9.02 2.91
N GLN A 47 -5.33 9.39 3.52
CA GLN A 47 -4.02 8.82 3.24
C GLN A 47 -3.99 7.29 3.31
N HIS A 48 -4.76 6.67 4.22
CA HIS A 48 -4.81 5.20 4.33
C HIS A 48 -5.56 4.57 3.15
N PHE A 49 -6.61 5.20 2.64
CA PHE A 49 -7.30 4.74 1.43
C PHE A 49 -6.40 4.87 0.20
N ILE A 50 -5.61 5.94 0.12
CA ILE A 50 -4.60 6.11 -0.94
C ILE A 50 -3.54 5.00 -0.89
N ALA A 51 -3.03 4.67 0.30
CA ALA A 51 -2.04 3.60 0.45
C ALA A 51 -2.58 2.25 -0.06
N GLU A 52 -3.79 1.86 0.36
CA GLU A 52 -4.39 0.60 -0.09
C GLU A 52 -4.80 0.62 -1.57
N ALA A 53 -5.25 1.77 -2.08
CA ALA A 53 -5.51 1.95 -3.50
C ALA A 53 -4.22 1.75 -4.33
N ALA A 54 -3.09 2.29 -3.86
CA ALA A 54 -1.80 2.12 -4.51
C ALA A 54 -1.32 0.66 -4.48
N HIS A 55 -1.48 -0.04 -3.34
CA HIS A 55 -1.23 -1.48 -3.25
C HIS A 55 -2.06 -2.25 -4.29
N TYR A 56 -3.37 -1.98 -4.36
CA TYR A 56 -4.28 -2.65 -5.27
C TYR A 56 -3.91 -2.40 -6.74
N VAL A 57 -3.74 -1.14 -7.13
CA VAL A 57 -3.40 -0.75 -8.50
C VAL A 57 -2.05 -1.32 -8.93
N MET A 58 -1.06 -1.36 -8.04
CA MET A 58 0.21 -2.03 -8.31
C MET A 58 0.02 -3.55 -8.48
N ALA A 59 -0.73 -4.19 -7.58
CA ALA A 59 -0.93 -5.64 -7.58
C ALA A 59 -1.70 -6.15 -8.81
N LEU A 60 -2.56 -5.32 -9.42
CA LEU A 60 -3.25 -5.64 -10.68
C LEU A 60 -2.28 -6.01 -11.83
N ASN A 61 -1.07 -5.45 -11.83
CA ASN A 61 -0.07 -5.72 -12.86
C ASN A 61 0.57 -7.11 -12.71
N PHE A 62 0.28 -7.81 -11.60
CA PHE A 62 0.86 -9.10 -11.24
C PHE A 62 -0.22 -10.19 -11.07
N GLN A 63 -1.39 -10.03 -11.71
CA GLN A 63 -2.51 -10.97 -11.64
C GLN A 63 -2.20 -12.41 -12.11
N GLN A 64 -1.13 -12.60 -12.88
CA GLN A 64 -0.71 -13.97 -13.20
C GLN A 64 -0.11 -14.67 -11.99
N GLU A 65 0.36 -13.94 -10.99
CA GLU A 65 1.12 -14.44 -9.84
C GLU A 65 0.33 -14.34 -8.53
N PHE A 66 -0.59 -13.38 -8.44
CA PHE A 66 -1.42 -13.14 -7.27
C PHE A 66 -2.91 -13.07 -7.62
N ASP A 67 -3.72 -13.82 -6.89
CA ASP A 67 -5.18 -13.76 -6.89
C ASP A 67 -5.63 -12.68 -5.90
N LEU A 68 -6.13 -11.55 -6.43
CA LEU A 68 -6.66 -10.45 -5.61
C LEU A 68 -8.06 -10.79 -5.10
N LEU A 69 -8.29 -10.66 -3.79
CA LEU A 69 -9.55 -11.08 -3.17
C LEU A 69 -10.46 -9.90 -2.83
N TYR A 70 -10.02 -9.04 -1.91
CA TYR A 70 -10.76 -7.91 -1.38
C TYR A 70 -9.84 -6.94 -0.66
N ILE A 71 -10.33 -5.73 -0.39
CA ILE A 71 -9.70 -4.78 0.52
C ILE A 71 -10.53 -4.75 1.79
N ASP A 72 -9.88 -5.02 2.91
CA ASP A 72 -10.49 -4.98 4.24
C ASP A 72 -10.44 -3.53 4.77
N LEU A 73 -11.62 -2.95 5.01
CA LEU A 73 -11.77 -1.56 5.43
C LEU A 73 -11.86 -1.42 6.95
N ASN A 74 -11.85 -2.53 7.68
CA ASN A 74 -11.79 -2.48 9.13
C ASN A 74 -10.49 -1.81 9.56
N SER A 75 -10.57 -1.00 10.61
CA SER A 75 -9.38 -0.44 11.25
C SER A 75 -8.46 -1.57 11.72
N LYS A 76 -7.15 -1.35 11.63
CA LYS A 76 -6.19 -2.30 12.21
C LYS A 76 -6.45 -2.47 13.73
N PRO A 77 -6.17 -3.65 14.30
CA PRO A 77 -6.35 -3.90 15.73
C PRO A 77 -5.56 -2.90 16.60
N GLU A 78 -6.01 -2.72 17.84
CA GLU A 78 -5.58 -1.65 18.76
C GLU A 78 -4.06 -1.39 18.76
N GLY A 79 -3.70 -0.10 18.64
CA GLY A 79 -2.32 0.37 18.62
C GLY A 79 -1.69 0.51 17.23
N LYS A 80 -2.43 0.23 16.15
CA LYS A 80 -1.98 0.44 14.78
C LYS A 80 -2.90 1.39 14.01
N GLU A 81 -2.31 2.38 13.35
CA GLU A 81 -3.03 3.30 12.46
C GLU A 81 -3.30 2.65 11.08
N GLY A 82 -4.43 2.99 10.48
CA GLY A 82 -4.83 2.55 9.13
C GLY A 82 -5.86 1.42 9.09
N ILE A 83 -6.06 0.87 7.89
CA ILE A 83 -7.01 -0.22 7.60
C ILE A 83 -6.30 -1.56 7.42
N ALA A 84 -7.03 -2.66 7.62
CA ALA A 84 -6.49 -4.03 7.52
C ALA A 84 -5.99 -4.37 6.10
N GLY A 85 -6.50 -3.66 5.09
CA GLY A 85 -5.84 -3.47 3.80
C GLY A 85 -6.07 -4.59 2.79
N LEU A 86 -5.34 -4.50 1.70
CA LEU A 86 -5.45 -5.42 0.56
C LEU A 86 -5.18 -6.88 0.97
N LYS A 87 -6.09 -7.78 0.60
CA LYS A 87 -5.94 -9.23 0.73
C LYS A 87 -5.80 -9.87 -0.65
N PHE A 88 -4.70 -10.59 -0.82
CA PHE A 88 -4.42 -11.38 -2.01
C PHE A 88 -3.71 -12.68 -1.63
N ILE A 89 -3.81 -13.68 -2.50
CA ILE A 89 -3.16 -14.97 -2.35
C ILE A 89 -2.17 -15.14 -3.50
N ARG A 90 -0.97 -15.63 -3.20
CA ARG A 90 -0.02 -16.02 -4.24
C ARG A 90 -0.41 -17.38 -4.80
N ASP A 91 -0.32 -17.55 -6.13
CA ASP A 91 -0.50 -18.85 -6.77
C ASP A 91 0.52 -19.86 -6.22
N ALA A 92 0.02 -20.82 -5.44
CA ALA A 92 0.84 -21.84 -4.79
C ALA A 92 1.56 -22.76 -5.79
N LYS A 93 1.08 -22.86 -7.03
CA LYS A 93 1.70 -23.67 -8.09
C LYS A 93 3.00 -23.07 -8.59
N LYS A 94 3.18 -21.75 -8.46
CA LYS A 94 4.42 -21.08 -8.83
C LYS A 94 5.47 -21.26 -7.75
N THR A 95 6.68 -21.63 -8.15
CA THR A 95 7.83 -21.68 -7.24
C THR A 95 8.22 -20.26 -6.83
N MET A 96 8.71 -20.07 -5.60
CA MET A 96 9.16 -18.76 -5.12
C MET A 96 10.45 -18.33 -5.83
N HIS A 97 10.28 -17.71 -6.98
CA HIS A 97 11.34 -17.11 -7.77
C HIS A 97 11.65 -15.69 -7.27
N PRO A 98 12.91 -15.20 -7.31
CA PRO A 98 13.28 -13.82 -6.99
C PRO A 98 12.38 -12.76 -7.63
N LYS A 99 11.87 -13.03 -8.84
CA LYS A 99 10.90 -12.18 -9.53
C LYS A 99 9.62 -11.94 -8.71
N ILE A 100 9.07 -12.97 -8.07
CA ILE A 100 7.86 -12.84 -7.22
C ILE A 100 8.15 -11.97 -6.01
N TYR A 101 9.34 -12.11 -5.42
CA TYR A 101 9.78 -11.25 -4.32
C TYR A 101 9.93 -9.79 -4.74
N ASP A 102 10.42 -9.53 -5.95
CA ASP A 102 10.51 -8.18 -6.50
C ASP A 102 9.12 -7.56 -6.71
N HIS A 103 8.15 -8.33 -7.20
CA HIS A 103 6.77 -7.87 -7.33
C HIS A 103 6.09 -7.60 -5.98
N LEU A 104 6.30 -8.46 -4.98
CA LEU A 104 5.85 -8.20 -3.61
C LEU A 104 6.49 -6.93 -3.04
N ALA A 105 7.78 -6.73 -3.27
CA ALA A 105 8.48 -5.51 -2.87
C ALA A 105 7.91 -4.25 -3.56
N LEU A 106 7.54 -4.33 -4.84
CA LEU A 106 6.85 -3.25 -5.55
C LEU A 106 5.48 -2.94 -4.95
N ILE A 107 4.70 -3.97 -4.59
CA ILE A 107 3.42 -3.78 -3.89
C ILE A 107 3.66 -3.08 -2.55
N ASP A 108 4.54 -3.61 -1.69
CA ASP A 108 4.77 -3.05 -0.35
C ASP A 108 5.28 -1.60 -0.37
N ILE A 109 6.17 -1.25 -1.31
CA ILE A 109 6.71 0.12 -1.36
C ILE A 109 5.73 1.14 -1.94
N SER A 110 4.61 0.67 -2.49
CA SER A 110 3.63 1.53 -3.14
C SER A 110 2.97 2.51 -2.16
N SER A 111 2.75 2.13 -0.89
CA SER A 111 2.19 3.06 0.10
C SER A 111 3.06 4.28 0.34
N VAL A 112 4.38 4.09 0.46
CA VAL A 112 5.36 5.18 0.62
C VAL A 112 5.38 6.09 -0.61
N CYS A 113 5.38 5.50 -1.81
CA CYS A 113 5.40 6.27 -3.06
C CYS A 113 4.10 7.07 -3.23
N ALA A 114 2.95 6.47 -2.94
CA ALA A 114 1.65 7.11 -3.03
C ALA A 114 1.47 8.21 -1.97
N ALA A 115 1.90 7.97 -0.72
CA ALA A 115 1.90 9.00 0.32
C ALA A 115 2.76 10.21 -0.07
N THR A 116 3.92 9.95 -0.69
CA THR A 116 4.83 10.98 -1.20
C THR A 116 4.19 11.79 -2.32
N ILE A 117 3.57 11.14 -3.31
CA ILE A 117 2.86 11.81 -4.40
C ILE A 117 1.64 12.58 -3.87
N HIS A 118 0.90 12.03 -2.91
CA HIS A 118 -0.25 12.70 -2.33
C HIS A 118 0.15 13.97 -1.56
N GLN A 119 1.25 13.94 -0.81
CA GLN A 119 1.71 15.08 -0.03
C GLN A 119 2.27 16.22 -0.90
N TYR A 120 3.06 15.90 -1.93
CA TYR A 120 3.78 16.90 -2.72
C TYR A 120 3.21 17.13 -4.12
N GLY A 121 2.38 16.23 -4.63
CA GLY A 121 1.81 16.29 -5.97
C GLY A 121 2.66 15.59 -7.03
N LYS A 122 1.98 15.00 -8.03
CA LYS A 122 2.55 14.23 -9.15
C LYS A 122 3.65 15.00 -9.90
N GLU A 123 3.38 16.25 -10.26
CA GLU A 123 4.30 17.07 -11.07
C GLU A 123 5.58 17.43 -10.32
N ILE A 124 5.48 17.70 -9.01
CA ILE A 124 6.65 18.00 -8.18
C ILE A 124 7.52 16.75 -8.08
N ILE A 125 6.93 15.60 -7.77
CA ILE A 125 7.68 14.33 -7.68
C ILE A 125 8.31 13.96 -9.02
N LYS A 126 7.63 14.21 -10.15
CA LYS A 126 8.20 13.96 -11.48
C LYS A 126 9.50 14.72 -11.74
N ILE A 127 9.63 15.93 -11.20
CA ILE A 127 10.84 16.76 -11.30
C ILE A 127 11.89 16.29 -10.28
N GLU A 128 11.51 16.14 -9.02
CA GLU A 128 12.43 15.89 -7.92
C GLU A 128 12.97 14.46 -7.86
N LYS A 129 12.28 13.48 -8.47
CA LYS A 129 12.69 12.07 -8.45
C LYS A 129 14.12 11.84 -8.94
N SER A 130 14.66 12.67 -9.84
CA SER A 130 16.05 12.55 -10.29
C SER A 130 17.09 12.82 -9.21
N ASN A 131 16.69 13.48 -8.11
CA ASN A 131 17.56 13.77 -6.97
C ASN A 131 17.63 12.60 -5.98
N PHE A 132 16.75 11.59 -6.11
CA PHE A 132 16.79 10.38 -5.28
C PHE A 132 17.93 9.46 -5.76
N PRO A 133 18.71 8.85 -4.84
CA PRO A 133 18.52 8.82 -3.38
C PRO A 133 19.24 9.93 -2.61
N SER A 134 19.98 10.80 -3.30
CA SER A 134 20.88 11.79 -2.69
C SER A 134 20.13 12.77 -1.78
N ASP A 135 18.87 13.07 -2.11
CA ASP A 135 17.94 13.80 -1.25
C ASP A 135 16.65 13.00 -0.99
N ALA A 136 16.61 12.26 0.12
CA ALA A 136 15.44 11.47 0.51
C ALA A 136 14.46 12.24 1.42
N ALA A 137 14.64 13.55 1.63
CA ALA A 137 13.82 14.31 2.58
C ALA A 137 12.34 14.36 2.21
N MET A 138 12.03 14.21 0.91
CA MET A 138 10.66 14.18 0.40
C MET A 138 9.96 12.83 0.58
N MET A 139 10.66 11.77 1.02
CA MET A 139 10.04 10.46 1.18
C MET A 139 9.11 10.43 2.41
N VAL A 140 7.82 10.22 2.17
CA VAL A 140 6.81 10.17 3.23
C VAL A 140 6.65 8.74 3.74
N THR A 141 7.13 8.48 4.96
CA THR A 141 7.08 7.16 5.61
C THR A 141 6.10 7.08 6.77
N LYS A 142 5.56 8.22 7.22
CA LYS A 142 4.55 8.27 8.28
C LYS A 142 3.31 7.50 7.83
N GLY A 143 2.88 6.52 8.63
CA GLY A 143 1.75 5.64 8.32
C GLY A 143 2.09 4.42 7.44
N CYS A 144 3.31 4.33 6.88
CA CYS A 144 3.70 3.28 5.92
C CYS A 144 4.84 2.38 6.45
N GLY A 145 5.14 2.44 7.75
CA GLY A 145 6.31 1.77 8.33
C GLY A 145 6.27 0.24 8.24
N GLU A 146 5.08 -0.37 8.36
CA GLU A 146 4.92 -1.83 8.24
C GLU A 146 5.25 -2.30 6.82
N ASP A 147 4.74 -1.60 5.81
CA ASP A 147 4.97 -1.94 4.41
C ASP A 147 6.44 -1.76 4.05
N TYR A 148 7.08 -0.69 4.53
CA TYR A 148 8.52 -0.50 4.33
C TYR A 148 9.37 -1.62 4.94
N VAL A 149 8.96 -2.19 6.08
CA VAL A 149 9.61 -3.36 6.69
C VAL A 149 9.39 -4.61 5.83
N LEU A 150 8.19 -4.83 5.29
CA LEU A 150 7.90 -5.95 4.39
C LEU A 150 8.68 -5.84 3.09
N PHE A 151 8.69 -4.66 2.48
CA PHE A 151 9.51 -4.30 1.33
C PHE A 151 10.98 -4.67 1.53
N SER A 152 11.56 -4.26 2.66
CA SER A 152 12.96 -4.57 3.00
C SER A 152 13.21 -6.07 3.10
N LYS A 153 12.25 -6.85 3.63
CA LYS A 153 12.35 -8.31 3.70
C LYS A 153 12.26 -8.96 2.32
N HIS A 154 11.33 -8.51 1.47
CA HIS A 154 11.15 -9.04 0.12
C HIS A 154 12.30 -8.70 -0.83
N LEU A 155 13.01 -7.59 -0.61
CA LEU A 155 14.18 -7.25 -1.42
C LEU A 155 15.43 -8.09 -1.13
N LEU A 156 15.52 -8.72 0.04
CA LEU A 156 16.71 -9.46 0.43
C LEU A 156 16.98 -10.67 -0.51
N PRO A 157 16.00 -11.52 -0.84
CA PRO A 157 16.16 -12.56 -1.87
C PRO A 157 16.56 -12.02 -3.24
N VAL A 158 15.99 -10.88 -3.66
CA VAL A 158 16.28 -10.24 -4.96
C VAL A 158 17.74 -9.81 -5.02
N SER A 159 18.19 -9.07 -4.00
CA SER A 159 19.57 -8.56 -3.91
C SER A 159 20.58 -9.70 -3.90
N ARG A 160 20.29 -10.78 -3.17
CA ARG A 160 21.16 -11.97 -3.11
C ARG A 160 21.22 -12.72 -4.43
N HIS A 161 20.10 -12.88 -5.12
CA HIS A 161 20.05 -13.59 -6.40
C HIS A 161 20.88 -12.89 -7.48
N PHE A 162 20.77 -11.56 -7.57
CA PHE A 162 21.51 -10.78 -8.56
C PHE A 162 22.88 -10.29 -8.08
N LEU A 163 23.29 -10.65 -6.86
CA LEU A 163 24.54 -10.20 -6.22
C LEU A 163 24.68 -8.65 -6.20
N LEU A 164 23.54 -7.96 -6.03
CA LEU A 164 23.48 -6.50 -5.96
C LEU A 164 23.60 -6.02 -4.52
N ARG A 165 24.15 -4.80 -4.35
CA ARG A 165 24.14 -4.13 -3.04
C ARG A 165 22.69 -3.86 -2.64
N PRO A 166 22.25 -4.21 -1.41
CA PRO A 166 20.86 -4.02 -0.98
C PRO A 166 20.33 -2.59 -1.19
N MET A 167 21.15 -1.58 -0.90
CA MET A 167 20.80 -0.17 -1.13
C MET A 167 20.51 0.16 -2.60
N HIS A 168 21.26 -0.42 -3.54
CA HIS A 168 21.02 -0.19 -4.97
C HIS A 168 19.72 -0.86 -5.40
N THR A 169 19.48 -2.11 -4.99
CA THR A 169 18.23 -2.82 -5.27
C THR A 169 17.05 -2.02 -4.72
N GLN A 170 17.15 -1.57 -3.47
CA GLN A 170 16.13 -0.76 -2.81
C GLN A 170 15.75 0.49 -3.61
N TRP A 171 16.72 1.32 -3.95
CA TRP A 171 16.42 2.56 -4.66
C TRP A 171 15.96 2.33 -6.09
N ASN A 172 16.48 1.31 -6.76
CA ASN A 172 15.97 0.91 -8.07
C ASN A 172 14.49 0.51 -8.01
N THR A 173 14.09 -0.30 -7.03
CA THR A 173 12.69 -0.71 -6.86
C THR A 173 11.79 0.48 -6.50
N ILE A 174 12.24 1.37 -5.60
CA ILE A 174 11.51 2.62 -5.28
C ILE A 174 11.32 3.48 -6.54
N LEU A 175 12.38 3.71 -7.31
CA LEU A 175 12.33 4.52 -8.53
C LEU A 175 11.43 3.90 -9.59
N LYS A 176 11.37 2.56 -9.67
CA LYS A 176 10.44 1.84 -10.54
C LYS A 176 8.98 1.97 -10.10
N ALA A 177 8.72 1.94 -8.80
CA ALA A 177 7.38 2.21 -8.29
C ALA A 177 6.95 3.66 -8.60
N PHE A 178 7.83 4.65 -8.41
CA PHE A 178 7.55 6.03 -8.83
C PHE A 178 7.33 6.14 -10.34
N ASP A 179 8.17 5.52 -11.17
CA ASP A 179 7.98 5.50 -12.63
C ASP A 179 6.56 5.03 -12.98
N PHE A 180 6.11 3.94 -12.36
CA PHE A 180 4.76 3.41 -12.56
C PHE A 180 3.67 4.41 -12.17
N PHE A 181 3.71 4.98 -10.96
CA PHE A 181 2.67 5.93 -10.52
C PHE A 181 2.67 7.26 -11.30
N LEU A 182 3.81 7.62 -11.90
CA LEU A 182 3.93 8.82 -12.72
C LEU A 182 3.49 8.61 -14.19
N MET A 183 3.23 7.37 -14.61
CA MET A 183 2.64 7.10 -15.93
C MET A 183 1.25 7.73 -16.06
N ASP A 184 0.86 8.07 -17.28
CA ASP A 184 -0.45 8.63 -17.58
C ASP A 184 -1.56 7.65 -17.18
N GLY A 185 -2.55 8.15 -16.43
CA GLY A 185 -3.72 7.40 -15.99
C GLY A 185 -3.55 6.54 -14.73
N VAL A 186 -2.32 6.21 -14.32
CA VAL A 186 -2.08 5.34 -13.15
C VAL A 186 -2.44 6.05 -11.85
N TRP A 187 -1.97 7.28 -11.66
CA TRP A 187 -2.29 8.05 -10.45
C TRP A 187 -3.78 8.36 -10.34
N GLU A 188 -4.41 8.66 -11.48
CA GLU A 188 -5.83 8.91 -11.59
C GLU A 188 -6.65 7.67 -11.19
N ALA A 189 -6.19 6.46 -11.57
CA ALA A 189 -6.77 5.21 -11.09
C ALA A 189 -6.61 5.01 -9.57
N VAL A 190 -5.45 5.37 -9.00
CA VAL A 190 -5.21 5.32 -7.54
C VAL A 190 -6.18 6.23 -6.80
N ILE A 191 -6.33 7.48 -7.24
CA ILE A 191 -7.27 8.43 -6.64
C ILE A 191 -8.70 7.92 -6.74
N PHE A 192 -9.12 7.45 -7.92
CA PHE A 192 -10.46 6.89 -8.12
C PHE A 192 -10.74 5.72 -7.17
N VAL A 193 -9.80 4.77 -7.03
CA VAL A 193 -9.96 3.65 -6.09
C VAL A 193 -10.03 4.17 -4.66
N ALA A 194 -9.15 5.10 -4.26
CA ALA A 194 -9.15 5.65 -2.91
C ALA A 194 -10.47 6.35 -2.54
N GLU A 195 -11.03 7.14 -3.47
CA GLU A 195 -12.34 7.76 -3.34
C GLU A 195 -13.44 6.69 -3.21
N PHE A 196 -13.41 5.66 -4.06
CA PHE A 196 -14.35 4.54 -3.99
C PHE A 196 -14.28 3.81 -2.63
N LEU A 197 -13.08 3.59 -2.08
CA LEU A 197 -12.91 3.01 -0.74
C LEU A 197 -13.49 3.93 0.34
N ALA A 198 -13.23 5.23 0.25
CA ALA A 198 -13.68 6.21 1.23
C ALA A 198 -15.22 6.38 1.24
N GLU A 199 -15.85 6.38 0.07
CA GLU A 199 -17.31 6.42 -0.09
C GLU A 199 -17.99 5.16 0.50
N ASN A 200 -17.31 4.03 0.42
CA ASN A 200 -17.80 2.73 0.88
C ASN A 200 -17.19 2.32 2.23
N LYS A 201 -16.63 3.26 3.01
CA LYS A 201 -16.00 2.97 4.32
C LYS A 201 -16.90 2.30 5.36
N SER A 202 -18.22 2.39 5.19
CA SER A 202 -19.19 1.71 6.05
C SER A 202 -19.33 0.22 5.72
N MET A 203 -18.81 -0.22 4.57
CA MET A 203 -18.66 -1.63 4.26
C MET A 203 -17.45 -2.17 5.02
N GLU A 204 -17.57 -3.37 5.60
CA GLU A 204 -16.43 -4.03 6.26
C GLU A 204 -15.32 -4.38 5.25
N SER A 205 -15.69 -4.68 4.00
CA SER A 205 -14.75 -5.00 2.93
C SER A 205 -15.34 -4.70 1.56
N ILE A 206 -14.46 -4.53 0.57
CA ILE A 206 -14.83 -4.38 -0.84
C ILE A 206 -14.13 -5.46 -1.65
N SER A 207 -14.89 -6.26 -2.37
CA SER A 207 -14.34 -7.35 -3.19
C SER A 207 -13.59 -6.84 -4.41
N HIS A 208 -12.62 -7.62 -4.87
CA HIS A 208 -11.88 -7.36 -6.12
C HIS A 208 -12.82 -7.18 -7.32
N ALA A 209 -13.92 -7.94 -7.38
CA ALA A 209 -14.93 -7.83 -8.43
C ALA A 209 -15.63 -6.46 -8.45
N GLN A 210 -16.00 -5.93 -7.28
CA GLN A 210 -16.62 -4.61 -7.17
C GLN A 210 -15.66 -3.50 -7.57
N LEU A 211 -14.39 -3.60 -7.17
CA LEU A 211 -13.36 -2.64 -7.55
C LEU A 211 -13.12 -2.62 -9.06
N LEU A 212 -13.03 -3.80 -9.69
CA LEU A 212 -12.89 -3.90 -11.14
C LEU A 212 -14.10 -3.36 -11.89
N GLU A 213 -15.33 -3.61 -11.41
CA GLU A 213 -16.54 -3.04 -12.01
C GLU A 213 -16.52 -1.51 -11.97
N GLY A 214 -16.11 -0.91 -10.85
CA GLY A 214 -15.92 0.53 -10.74
C GLY A 214 -14.88 1.06 -11.74
N LEU A 215 -13.71 0.42 -11.80
CA LEU A 215 -12.61 0.80 -12.68
C LEU A 215 -12.96 0.65 -14.16
N SER A 216 -13.78 -0.34 -14.52
CA SER A 216 -14.16 -0.62 -15.91
C SER A 216 -14.99 0.45 -16.60
N LYS A 217 -15.47 1.44 -15.84
CA LYS A 217 -16.26 2.55 -16.36
C LYS A 217 -15.40 3.65 -16.97
N ASN A 218 -14.07 3.60 -16.79
CA ASN A 218 -13.14 4.61 -17.26
C ASN A 218 -11.88 3.96 -17.85
N ASP A 219 -11.36 4.56 -18.92
CA ASP A 219 -10.10 4.14 -19.54
C ASP A 219 -8.92 4.86 -18.87
N PHE A 220 -8.33 4.24 -17.85
CA PHE A 220 -7.19 4.83 -17.14
C PHE A 220 -5.86 4.53 -17.85
N TYR A 221 -5.42 3.27 -17.87
CA TYR A 221 -4.16 2.87 -18.50
C TYR A 221 -4.24 1.45 -19.09
N PRO A 222 -3.47 1.13 -20.15
CA PRO A 222 -3.64 -0.12 -20.90
C PRO A 222 -3.54 -1.40 -20.06
N MET A 223 -2.68 -1.42 -19.04
CA MET A 223 -2.46 -2.60 -18.22
C MET A 223 -3.63 -2.86 -17.25
N LEU A 224 -4.36 -1.82 -16.84
CA LEU A 224 -5.65 -1.98 -16.14
C LEU A 224 -6.71 -2.59 -17.07
N CYS A 225 -6.80 -2.14 -18.31
CA CYS A 225 -7.72 -2.71 -19.31
C CYS A 225 -7.45 -4.20 -19.51
N ALA A 226 -6.16 -4.59 -19.65
CA ALA A 226 -5.77 -5.99 -19.74
C ALA A 226 -6.10 -6.80 -18.47
N ALA A 227 -5.92 -6.22 -17.28
CA ALA A 227 -6.28 -6.84 -16.01
C ALA A 227 -7.80 -7.10 -15.90
N MET A 228 -8.62 -6.21 -16.46
CA MET A 228 -10.08 -6.39 -16.53
C MET A 228 -10.47 -7.52 -17.49
N GLU A 229 -9.86 -7.57 -18.67
CA GLU A 229 -10.09 -8.66 -19.65
C GLU A 229 -9.73 -10.03 -19.07
N ASN A 230 -8.59 -10.12 -18.37
CA ASN A 230 -8.15 -11.34 -17.69
C ASN A 230 -9.13 -11.77 -16.58
N PHE A 231 -9.63 -10.84 -15.75
CA PHE A 231 -10.62 -11.19 -14.74
C PHE A 231 -11.91 -11.73 -15.36
N GLN A 232 -12.39 -11.12 -16.45
CA GLN A 232 -13.57 -11.61 -17.16
C GLN A 232 -13.36 -13.02 -17.72
N SER A 233 -12.20 -13.28 -18.33
CA SER A 233 -11.88 -14.60 -18.89
C SER A 233 -11.74 -15.68 -17.80
N GLN A 234 -11.18 -15.34 -16.63
CA GLN A 234 -11.10 -16.26 -15.49
C GLN A 234 -12.46 -16.54 -14.85
N ARG A 235 -13.32 -15.54 -14.73
CA ARG A 235 -14.64 -15.67 -14.08
C ARG A 235 -15.67 -16.36 -14.97
N TYR A 236 -15.58 -16.15 -16.29
CA TYR A 236 -16.47 -16.72 -17.28
C TYR A 236 -15.66 -17.48 -18.36
N PRO A 237 -14.99 -18.58 -17.99
CA PRO A 237 -14.07 -19.29 -18.89
C PRO A 237 -14.77 -20.01 -20.05
N LEU A 238 -16.11 -20.03 -20.04
CA LEU A 238 -16.96 -20.74 -21.00
C LEU A 238 -17.78 -19.73 -21.79
N ASN A 239 -17.63 -19.73 -23.12
CA ASN A 239 -18.44 -18.87 -23.99
C ASN A 239 -19.76 -19.56 -24.40
N LYS A 240 -20.76 -18.75 -24.82
CA LYS A 240 -22.10 -19.25 -25.19
C LYS A 240 -22.14 -20.09 -26.48
N LYS A 241 -21.05 -20.15 -27.27
CA LYS A 241 -21.04 -20.88 -28.56
C LYS A 241 -20.62 -22.33 -28.46
N GLY A 242 -20.22 -22.77 -27.27
CA GLY A 242 -19.79 -24.12 -26.97
C GLY A 242 -19.01 -24.00 -25.68
N LEU A 243 -19.14 -24.95 -24.77
CA LEU A 243 -18.39 -25.02 -23.52
C LEU A 243 -16.88 -25.26 -23.78
N GLU A 244 -16.27 -24.42 -24.61
CA GLU A 244 -14.88 -24.47 -25.03
C GLU A 244 -14.13 -23.38 -24.27
N LEU A 245 -13.02 -23.79 -23.66
CA LEU A 245 -12.10 -22.92 -22.94
C LEU A 245 -11.46 -21.92 -23.92
N HIS A 246 -11.28 -20.68 -23.48
CA HIS A 246 -10.32 -19.78 -24.12
C HIS A 246 -8.92 -20.38 -23.92
N ILE A 247 -8.36 -20.98 -24.96
CA ILE A 247 -6.95 -21.38 -25.05
C ILE A 247 -6.15 -20.18 -25.55
#